data_AF-A0A8K0CKK4-F1
#
_entry.id   AF-A0A8K0CKK4-F1
#
_cell.length_a   1.000
_cell.length_b   1.000
_cell.length_c   1.000
_cell.angle_alpha   90.00
_cell.angle_beta   90.00
_cell.angle_gamma   90.00
#
_symmetry.space_group_name_H-M   'P 1'
#
loop_
_entity.id
_entity.type
_entity.pdbx_description
1 polymer ?
#
loop_
_entity_poly.entity_id
_entity_poly.type
_entity_poly.pdbx_seq_one_letter_code
_entity_poly.pdbx_strand_id
1 'polypeptide(L)'
;MEMNETPLVAYYVSKLGSDKQVQVFASYLERILDNEARKDALAFAEDSSLNTRAITKQVVENIRSRPHEVGDFGDLQQRITDIDMLKISAIDWLLIYESQRLEALEQTNALIFTFLTLKKLDAAQLAFNKIPTDTVEPLLAEGELLSEVDQIIREYFSYKAYLDAQEAFSAWFKQFNSKPIAPESLPDNANFTEKVAHQHRESQFRAETERWKLTTTHLAKIAKSKLYNVLLFPDGGWLSGAKDGEFLRSSCIPEITLLLFSVLHESGNYEECVQLADILAAEKYGLYKVFSKEKLGDVLTKLCESSVALLNEQKDPWGNITTE
;
A
#
# COMPACT_ATOMS: atom_id res chain seq x y z
N MET A 1 13.59 7.09 40.40
CA MET A 1 13.33 8.51 40.11
C MET A 1 14.26 8.89 38.99
N GLU A 2 13.85 8.67 37.75
CA GLU A 2 14.55 9.29 36.62
C GLU A 2 14.22 10.78 36.71
N MET A 3 15.25 11.60 36.88
CA MET A 3 15.10 13.05 36.83
C MET A 3 14.49 13.38 35.46
N ASN A 4 13.42 14.17 35.44
CA ASN A 4 12.88 14.70 34.20
C ASN A 4 13.92 15.73 33.69
N GLU A 5 14.91 15.26 32.93
CA GLU A 5 16.05 16.06 32.44
C GLU A 5 15.63 17.02 31.33
N THR A 6 14.45 16.82 30.75
CA THR A 6 13.90 17.56 29.62
C THR A 6 13.83 19.08 29.84
N PRO A 7 13.38 19.62 30.99
CA PRO A 7 13.36 21.07 31.23
C PRO A 7 14.76 21.68 31.34
N LEU A 8 15.71 20.93 31.92
CA LEU A 8 17.10 21.37 32.03
C LEU A 8 17.77 21.40 30.65
N VAL A 9 17.57 20.36 29.85
CA VAL A 9 18.08 20.28 28.48
C VAL A 9 17.48 21.40 27.61
N ALA A 10 16.17 21.65 27.68
CA ALA A 10 15.54 22.76 26.95
C ALA A 10 16.14 24.12 27.33
N TYR A 11 16.34 24.36 28.63
CA TYR A 11 16.95 25.58 29.13
C TYR A 11 18.39 25.77 28.65
N TYR A 12 19.25 24.75 28.74
CA TYR A 12 20.63 24.85 28.28
C TYR A 12 20.73 25.01 26.78
N VAL A 13 19.87 24.32 26.02
CA VAL A 13 19.83 24.46 24.57
C VAL A 13 19.42 25.87 24.15
N SER A 14 18.49 26.52 24.86
CA SER A 14 18.09 27.92 24.57
C SER A 14 19.26 28.92 24.56
N LYS A 15 20.39 28.60 25.22
CA LYS A 15 21.59 29.44 25.27
C LYS A 15 22.57 29.21 24.12
N LEU A 16 22.34 28.19 23.29
CA LEU A 16 23.13 27.93 22.09
C LEU A 16 22.68 28.83 20.93
N GLY A 17 23.48 28.92 19.86
CA GLY A 17 23.08 29.58 18.62
C GLY A 17 21.95 28.82 17.91
N SER A 18 21.10 29.52 17.17
CA SER A 18 19.87 29.01 16.53
C SER A 18 20.04 27.66 15.81
N ASP A 19 21.12 27.50 15.05
CA ASP A 19 21.34 26.29 14.25
C ASP A 19 21.69 25.08 15.14
N LYS A 20 22.45 25.33 16.21
CA LYS A 20 22.80 24.30 17.20
C LYS A 20 21.62 23.98 18.11
N GLN A 21 20.70 24.91 18.33
CA GLN A 21 19.49 24.68 19.11
C GLN A 21 18.66 23.55 18.50
N VAL A 22 18.38 23.67 17.19
CA VAL A 22 17.59 22.69 16.45
C VAL A 22 18.28 21.33 16.44
N GLN A 23 19.57 21.28 16.11
CA GLN A 23 20.31 20.02 16.01
C GLN A 23 20.44 19.28 17.35
N VAL A 24 20.84 19.99 18.41
CA VAL A 24 21.10 19.37 19.73
C VAL A 24 19.80 18.93 20.38
N PHE A 25 18.75 19.75 20.31
CA PHE A 25 17.47 19.38 20.88
C PHE A 25 16.80 18.27 20.09
N ALA A 26 16.86 18.29 18.75
CA ALA A 26 16.35 17.19 17.93
C ALA A 26 17.03 15.86 18.28
N SER A 27 18.36 15.86 18.40
CA SER A 27 19.13 14.66 18.79
C SER A 27 18.75 14.11 20.18
N TYR A 28 18.30 14.98 21.08
CA TYR A 28 17.77 14.56 22.39
C TYR A 28 16.37 13.95 22.27
N LEU A 29 15.46 14.62 21.55
CA LEU A 29 14.09 14.17 21.34
C LEU A 29 14.01 12.82 20.62
N GLU A 30 14.99 12.49 19.78
CA GLU A 30 15.11 11.16 19.14
C GLU A 30 15.13 9.98 20.13
N ARG A 31 15.46 10.22 21.40
CA ARG A 31 15.50 9.18 22.45
C ARG A 31 14.15 8.97 23.14
N ILE A 32 13.19 9.88 22.93
CA ILE A 32 11.88 9.85 23.57
C ILE A 32 10.92 9.03 22.70
N LEU A 33 10.53 7.86 23.23
CA LEU A 33 9.61 6.93 22.57
C LEU A 33 8.16 7.12 23.02
N ASP A 34 7.94 7.62 24.23
CA ASP A 34 6.60 7.76 24.81
C ASP A 34 5.88 9.04 24.36
N ASN A 35 4.62 8.92 23.93
CA ASN A 35 3.86 10.01 23.33
C ASN A 35 3.47 11.12 24.32
N GLU A 36 3.25 10.80 25.60
CA GLU A 36 3.00 11.84 26.62
C GLU A 36 4.28 12.62 26.87
N ALA A 37 5.41 11.93 27.03
CA ALA A 37 6.72 12.56 27.15
C ALA A 37 7.10 13.42 25.93
N ARG A 38 6.66 13.08 24.71
CA ARG A 38 6.86 13.92 23.51
C ARG A 38 6.14 15.27 23.63
N LYS A 39 4.90 15.26 24.09
CA LYS A 39 4.10 16.49 24.29
C LYS A 39 4.71 17.37 25.38
N ASP A 40 5.08 16.76 26.51
CA ASP A 40 5.73 17.48 27.61
C ASP A 40 7.05 18.10 27.15
N ALA A 41 7.87 17.36 26.39
CA ALA A 41 9.14 17.86 25.88
C ALA A 41 8.98 19.05 24.93
N LEU A 42 7.94 19.06 24.11
CA LEU A 42 7.63 20.18 23.23
C LEU A 42 7.07 21.38 24.00
N ALA A 43 6.23 21.17 25.01
CA ALA A 43 5.77 22.25 25.88
C ALA A 43 6.95 22.98 26.55
N PHE A 44 7.94 22.24 27.06
CA PHE A 44 9.16 22.84 27.62
C PHE A 44 10.02 23.57 26.56
N ALA A 45 9.98 23.12 25.31
CA ALA A 45 10.66 23.80 24.20
C ALA A 45 9.99 25.14 23.87
N GLU A 46 8.65 25.20 23.90
CA GLU A 46 7.88 26.44 23.74
C GLU A 46 8.16 27.43 24.87
N ASP A 47 8.12 26.95 26.12
CA ASP A 47 8.45 27.76 27.30
C ASP A 47 9.87 28.35 27.23
N SER A 48 10.79 27.61 26.61
CA SER A 48 12.18 28.03 26.38
C SER A 48 12.38 28.85 25.10
N SER A 49 11.29 29.20 24.40
CA SER A 49 11.28 29.94 23.12
C SER A 49 12.10 29.28 22.00
N LEU A 50 12.18 27.96 21.99
CA LEU A 50 12.82 27.19 20.92
C LEU A 50 11.87 27.07 19.71
N ASN A 51 12.45 26.95 18.50
CA ASN A 51 11.67 26.76 17.28
C ASN A 51 11.17 25.32 17.17
N THR A 52 10.00 25.04 17.75
CA THR A 52 9.38 23.71 17.78
C THR A 52 9.14 23.14 16.39
N ARG A 53 8.70 23.95 15.42
CA ARG A 53 8.48 23.52 14.02
C ARG A 53 9.75 22.99 13.36
N ALA A 54 10.85 23.72 13.51
CA ALA A 54 12.14 23.33 12.94
C ALA A 54 12.70 22.08 13.66
N ILE A 55 12.52 22.01 14.98
CA ILE A 55 12.94 20.88 15.81
C ILE A 55 12.19 19.60 15.41
N THR A 56 10.86 19.59 15.37
CA THR A 56 10.07 18.40 15.05
C THR A 56 10.39 17.90 13.65
N LYS A 57 10.54 18.82 12.67
CA LYS A 57 11.00 18.49 11.32
C LYS A 57 12.37 17.80 11.35
N GLN A 58 13.35 18.37 12.04
CA GLN A 58 14.70 17.81 12.12
C GLN A 58 14.71 16.44 12.80
N VAL A 59 13.89 16.22 13.84
CA VAL A 59 13.77 14.91 14.51
C VAL A 59 13.30 13.83 13.53
N VAL A 60 12.25 14.12 12.76
CA VAL A 60 11.71 13.17 11.77
C VAL A 60 12.71 12.90 10.67
N GLU A 61 13.38 13.94 10.16
CA GLU A 61 14.42 13.78 9.12
C GLU A 61 15.61 12.93 9.61
N ASN A 62 16.09 13.19 10.83
CA ASN A 62 17.17 12.41 11.44
C ASN A 62 16.78 10.95 11.58
N ILE A 63 15.59 10.66 12.12
CA ILE A 63 15.09 9.29 12.30
C ILE A 63 14.91 8.59 10.95
N ARG A 64 14.33 9.28 9.96
CA ARG A 64 14.14 8.74 8.61
C ARG A 64 15.47 8.39 7.93
N SER A 65 16.49 9.24 8.11
CA SER A 65 17.83 9.07 7.54
C SER A 65 18.64 7.93 8.15
N ARG A 66 18.20 7.36 9.29
CA ARG A 66 18.85 6.20 9.90
C ARG A 66 18.93 5.05 8.89
N PRO A 67 20.05 4.32 8.83
CA PRO A 67 20.20 3.20 7.92
C PRO A 67 19.10 2.18 8.17
N HIS A 68 18.57 1.60 7.08
CA HIS A 68 17.63 0.50 7.18
C HIS A 68 18.40 -0.74 7.63
N GLU A 69 17.85 -1.45 8.60
CA GLU A 69 18.26 -2.83 8.83
C GLU A 69 17.80 -3.65 7.63
N VAL A 70 18.77 -4.09 6.83
CA VAL A 70 18.55 -5.10 5.81
C VAL A 70 18.32 -6.40 6.56
N GLY A 71 17.09 -6.92 6.52
CA GLY A 71 16.80 -8.25 7.04
C GLY A 71 17.73 -9.28 6.40
N ASP A 72 18.00 -10.37 7.13
CA ASP A 72 18.91 -11.43 6.69
C ASP A 72 18.54 -11.89 5.26
N PHE A 73 19.55 -12.09 4.40
CA PHE A 73 19.37 -12.43 2.99
C PHE A 73 18.68 -13.80 2.87
N GLY A 74 17.35 -13.82 2.83
CA GLY A 74 16.58 -15.07 2.73
C GLY A 74 15.07 -14.96 2.92
N ASP A 75 14.56 -13.90 3.55
CA ASP A 75 13.10 -13.75 3.76
C ASP A 75 12.42 -13.13 2.52
N LEU A 76 11.53 -13.90 1.88
CA LEU A 76 10.71 -13.47 0.72
C LEU A 76 9.78 -12.28 1.05
N GLN A 77 9.51 -12.05 2.34
CA GLN A 77 8.84 -10.88 2.87
C GLN A 77 9.75 -10.23 3.91
N GLN A 78 10.22 -9.02 3.65
CA GLN A 78 10.99 -8.28 4.65
C GLN A 78 10.07 -7.93 5.81
N ARG A 79 10.29 -8.60 6.95
CA ARG A 79 9.53 -8.35 8.19
C ARG A 79 9.74 -6.90 8.66
N ILE A 80 8.73 -6.36 9.32
CA ILE A 80 8.81 -5.05 9.98
C ILE A 80 9.87 -5.15 11.09
N THR A 81 10.87 -4.28 11.04
CA THR A 81 11.90 -4.18 12.09
C THR A 81 11.53 -3.13 13.13
N ASP A 82 12.19 -3.18 14.29
CA ASP A 82 12.01 -2.18 15.34
C ASP A 82 12.40 -0.77 14.85
N ILE A 83 13.38 -0.67 13.95
CA ILE A 83 13.76 0.58 13.29
C ILE A 83 12.63 1.09 12.39
N ASP A 84 11.95 0.21 11.64
CA ASP A 84 10.81 0.62 10.80
C ASP A 84 9.68 1.18 11.67
N MET A 85 9.38 0.52 12.80
CA MET A 85 8.38 0.99 13.78
C MET A 85 8.78 2.33 14.39
N LEU A 86 10.07 2.52 14.69
CA LEU A 86 10.58 3.79 15.20
C LEU A 86 10.43 4.91 14.16
N LYS A 87 10.70 4.64 12.88
CA LYS A 87 10.48 5.60 11.78
C LYS A 87 9.00 5.95 11.62
N ILE A 88 8.10 4.97 11.71
CA ILE A 88 6.65 5.20 11.67
C ILE A 88 6.21 6.05 12.87
N SER A 89 6.72 5.75 14.07
CA SER A 89 6.42 6.51 15.28
C SER A 89 6.92 7.95 15.22
N ALA A 90 7.93 8.25 14.40
CA ALA A 90 8.48 9.59 14.28
C ALA A 90 7.46 10.58 13.69
N ILE A 91 6.53 10.11 12.85
CA ILE A 91 5.46 10.94 12.29
C ILE A 91 4.60 11.55 13.41
N ASP A 92 4.46 10.86 14.55
CA ASP A 92 3.70 11.37 15.70
C ASP A 92 4.25 12.71 16.23
N TRP A 93 5.54 13.04 16.02
CA TRP A 93 6.09 14.36 16.38
C TRP A 93 5.46 15.51 15.59
N LEU A 94 5.10 15.28 14.33
CA LEU A 94 4.50 16.29 13.45
C LEU A 94 2.99 16.37 13.64
N LEU A 95 2.35 15.25 14.04
CA LEU A 95 0.91 15.19 14.29
C LEU A 95 0.47 15.93 15.58
N ILE A 96 1.41 16.34 16.42
CA ILE A 96 1.12 17.14 17.63
C ILE A 96 0.59 18.54 17.25
N TYR A 97 1.05 19.10 16.13
CA TYR A 97 0.68 20.45 15.68
C TYR A 97 -0.11 20.41 14.38
N GLU A 98 -1.30 21.01 14.39
CA GLU A 98 -2.14 21.09 13.18
C GLU A 98 -1.48 21.89 12.05
N SER A 99 -0.65 22.88 12.42
CA SER A 99 0.12 23.70 11.48
C SER A 99 1.21 22.93 10.72
N GLN A 100 1.55 21.71 11.15
CA GLN A 100 2.55 20.84 10.52
C GLN A 100 1.93 19.65 9.78
N ARG A 101 0.60 19.63 9.58
CA ARG A 101 -0.13 18.55 8.88
C ARG A 101 0.40 18.32 7.46
N LEU A 102 0.75 19.39 6.74
CA LEU A 102 1.33 19.30 5.40
C LEU A 102 2.72 18.62 5.44
N GLU A 103 3.59 19.01 6.36
CA GLU A 103 4.88 18.35 6.54
C GLU A 103 4.74 16.90 6.99
N ALA A 104 3.77 16.59 7.86
CA ALA A 104 3.47 15.21 8.23
C ALA A 104 3.12 14.35 7.01
N LEU A 105 2.32 14.91 6.09
CA LEU A 105 1.94 14.26 4.83
C LEU A 105 3.16 14.04 3.92
N GLU A 106 4.00 15.06 3.73
CA GLU A 106 5.23 14.97 2.93
C GLU A 106 6.20 13.91 3.48
N GLN A 107 6.42 13.91 4.80
CA GLN A 107 7.31 12.93 5.45
C GLN A 107 6.74 11.51 5.37
N THR A 108 5.42 11.36 5.46
CA THR A 108 4.75 10.07 5.29
C THR A 108 4.88 9.55 3.86
N ASN A 109 4.69 10.40 2.85
CA ASN A 109 4.89 10.03 1.45
C ASN A 109 6.32 9.52 1.20
N ALA A 110 7.32 10.25 1.70
CA ALA A 110 8.72 9.82 1.59
C ALA A 110 9.02 8.51 2.33
N LEU A 111 8.39 8.28 3.47
CA LEU A 111 8.53 7.02 4.22
C LEU A 111 7.87 5.85 3.49
N ILE A 112 6.66 6.04 2.95
CA ILE A 112 5.96 5.05 2.12
C ILE A 112 6.80 4.72 0.88
N PHE A 113 7.33 5.73 0.18
CA PHE A 113 8.22 5.54 -0.97
C PHE A 113 9.38 4.59 -0.63
N THR A 114 10.02 4.84 0.51
CA THR A 114 11.15 4.06 1.00
C THR A 114 10.74 2.62 1.31
N PHE A 115 9.63 2.41 2.01
CA PHE A 115 9.13 1.07 2.34
C PHE A 115 8.68 0.28 1.10
N LEU A 116 8.05 0.94 0.13
CA LEU A 116 7.67 0.32 -1.14
C LEU A 116 8.90 -0.09 -1.97
N THR A 117 9.96 0.72 -1.94
CA THR A 117 11.25 0.40 -2.58
C THR A 117 11.90 -0.83 -1.93
N LEU A 118 11.74 -0.99 -0.62
CA LEU A 118 12.19 -2.17 0.15
C LEU A 118 11.19 -3.34 0.14
N LYS A 119 10.07 -3.23 -0.59
CA LYS A 119 8.98 -4.24 -0.63
C LYS A 119 8.38 -4.58 0.74
N LYS A 120 8.41 -3.64 1.70
CA LYS A 120 7.78 -3.74 3.03
C LYS A 120 6.36 -3.16 3.00
N LEU A 121 5.41 -3.89 2.41
CA LEU A 121 4.02 -3.41 2.26
C LEU A 121 3.34 -3.14 3.61
N ASP A 122 3.53 -4.00 4.61
CA ASP A 122 2.91 -3.83 5.92
C ASP A 122 3.39 -2.56 6.63
N ALA A 123 4.70 -2.23 6.53
CA ALA A 123 5.26 -1.00 7.08
C ALA A 123 4.70 0.24 6.36
N ALA A 124 4.54 0.18 5.04
CA ALA A 124 3.90 1.24 4.27
C ALA A 124 2.43 1.46 4.69
N GLN A 125 1.69 0.38 4.93
CA GLN A 125 0.30 0.46 5.40
C GLN A 125 0.21 1.07 6.81
N LEU A 126 1.10 0.68 7.72
CA LEU A 126 1.16 1.27 9.06
C LEU A 126 1.51 2.76 9.03
N ALA A 127 2.46 3.17 8.18
CA ALA A 127 2.79 4.58 7.98
C ALA A 127 1.61 5.36 7.42
N PHE A 128 0.88 4.81 6.45
CA PHE A 128 -0.31 5.42 5.89
C PHE A 128 -1.42 5.62 6.94
N ASN A 129 -1.69 4.59 7.74
CA ASN A 129 -2.74 4.60 8.77
C ASN A 129 -2.43 5.56 9.94
N LYS A 130 -1.22 6.09 10.06
CA LYS A 130 -0.87 7.10 11.05
C LYS A 130 -1.47 8.47 10.75
N ILE A 131 -1.71 8.78 9.49
CA ILE A 131 -2.24 10.08 9.10
C ILE A 131 -3.75 10.13 9.35
N PRO A 132 -4.25 11.09 10.15
CA PRO A 132 -5.67 11.28 10.35
C PRO A 132 -6.42 11.55 9.04
N THR A 133 -7.62 11.00 8.89
CA THR A 133 -8.41 11.14 7.65
C THR A 133 -8.86 12.57 7.38
N ASP A 134 -8.97 13.40 8.42
CA ASP A 134 -9.30 14.83 8.37
C ASP A 134 -8.10 15.72 7.97
N THR A 135 -6.93 15.14 7.69
CA THR A 135 -5.73 15.92 7.33
C THR A 135 -5.86 16.56 5.94
N VAL A 136 -6.52 15.88 5.00
CA VAL A 136 -6.51 16.27 3.58
C VAL A 136 -7.59 17.31 3.24
N GLU A 137 -8.76 17.25 3.89
CA GLU A 137 -9.88 18.17 3.58
C GLU A 137 -9.53 19.66 3.81
N PRO A 138 -8.87 20.05 4.94
CA PRO A 138 -8.45 21.43 5.15
C PRO A 138 -7.36 21.86 4.15
N LEU A 139 -6.43 20.97 3.82
CA LEU A 139 -5.34 21.26 2.88
C LEU A 139 -5.83 21.48 1.45
N LEU A 140 -6.90 20.78 1.04
CA LEU A 140 -7.55 21.01 -0.25
C LEU A 140 -8.30 22.35 -0.29
N ALA A 141 -8.93 22.75 0.81
CA ALA A 141 -9.63 24.04 0.91
C ALA A 141 -8.66 25.24 0.91
N GLU A 142 -7.46 25.06 1.45
CA GLU A 142 -6.38 26.06 1.46
C GLU A 142 -5.51 26.02 0.18
N GLY A 143 -5.57 24.91 -0.57
CA GLY A 143 -4.63 24.53 -1.63
C GLY A 143 -4.85 25.15 -3.01
N GLU A 144 -5.94 25.88 -3.27
CA GLU A 144 -6.29 26.43 -4.60
C GLU A 144 -5.21 27.33 -5.25
N LEU A 145 -4.11 27.65 -4.57
CA LEU A 145 -3.08 28.59 -5.01
C LEU A 145 -1.65 28.01 -5.14
N LEU A 146 -1.37 26.76 -4.73
CA LEU A 146 0.02 26.23 -4.67
C LEU A 146 0.18 24.83 -5.31
N SER A 147 0.81 24.80 -6.49
CA SER A 147 1.12 23.57 -7.25
C SER A 147 1.93 22.52 -6.46
N GLU A 148 2.70 22.92 -5.45
CA GLU A 148 3.50 21.98 -4.64
C GLU A 148 2.63 21.21 -3.64
N VAL A 149 1.62 21.85 -3.05
CA VAL A 149 0.68 21.23 -2.11
C VAL A 149 -0.17 20.19 -2.83
N ASP A 150 -0.69 20.54 -4.01
CA ASP A 150 -1.44 19.63 -4.87
C ASP A 150 -0.62 18.38 -5.23
N GLN A 151 0.67 18.55 -5.51
CA GLN A 151 1.55 17.43 -5.82
C GLN A 151 1.75 16.48 -4.63
N ILE A 152 1.92 17.01 -3.41
CA ILE A 152 2.04 16.19 -2.19
C ILE A 152 0.74 15.42 -1.92
N ILE A 153 -0.41 16.08 -2.04
CA ILE A 153 -1.73 15.45 -1.85
C ILE A 153 -1.97 14.37 -2.91
N ARG A 154 -1.60 14.64 -4.16
CA ARG A 154 -1.73 13.69 -5.26
C ARG A 154 -0.82 12.48 -5.10
N GLU A 155 0.39 12.68 -4.62
CA GLU A 155 1.30 11.59 -4.25
C GLU A 155 0.71 10.72 -3.13
N TYR A 156 0.13 11.35 -2.10
CA TYR A 156 -0.56 10.63 -1.03
C TYR A 156 -1.73 9.77 -1.54
N PHE A 157 -2.59 10.34 -2.40
CA PHE A 157 -3.68 9.57 -3.02
C PHE A 157 -3.19 8.47 -3.95
N SER A 158 -2.05 8.66 -4.60
CA SER A 158 -1.41 7.62 -5.41
C SER A 158 -1.00 6.43 -4.53
N TYR A 159 -0.32 6.68 -3.40
CA TYR A 159 0.02 5.62 -2.46
C TYR A 159 -1.21 4.94 -1.87
N LYS A 160 -2.24 5.71 -1.50
CA LYS A 160 -3.53 5.16 -1.04
C LYS A 160 -4.12 4.20 -2.06
N ALA A 161 -4.22 4.60 -3.33
CA ALA A 161 -4.78 3.75 -4.38
C ALA A 161 -4.01 2.44 -4.54
N TYR A 162 -2.68 2.49 -4.43
CA TYR A 162 -1.82 1.32 -4.53
C TYR A 162 -1.99 0.36 -3.33
N LEU A 163 -1.98 0.90 -2.11
CA LEU A 163 -2.17 0.13 -0.88
C LEU A 163 -3.56 -0.52 -0.82
N ASP A 164 -4.62 0.25 -1.11
CA ASP A 164 -6.00 -0.28 -1.21
C ASP A 164 -6.09 -1.44 -2.22
N ALA A 165 -5.35 -1.37 -3.34
CA ALA A 165 -5.36 -2.40 -4.37
C ALA A 165 -4.65 -3.68 -3.93
N GLN A 166 -3.50 -3.55 -3.26
CA GLN A 166 -2.76 -4.68 -2.70
C GLN A 166 -3.55 -5.39 -1.58
N GLU A 167 -4.22 -4.63 -0.71
CA GLU A 167 -5.09 -5.19 0.33
C GLU A 167 -6.28 -5.93 -0.28
N ALA A 168 -6.97 -5.31 -1.25
CA ALA A 168 -8.11 -5.94 -1.94
C ALA A 168 -7.70 -7.22 -2.67
N PHE A 169 -6.54 -7.24 -3.34
CA PHE A 169 -5.99 -8.44 -3.96
C PHE A 169 -5.67 -9.51 -2.91
N SER A 170 -5.00 -9.16 -1.81
CA SER A 170 -4.64 -10.11 -0.75
C SER A 170 -5.87 -10.75 -0.10
N ALA A 171 -6.93 -9.97 0.13
CA ALA A 171 -8.20 -10.47 0.63
C ALA A 171 -8.86 -11.44 -0.34
N TRP A 172 -8.89 -11.10 -1.64
CA TRP A 172 -9.38 -11.99 -2.68
C TRP A 172 -8.55 -13.28 -2.77
N PHE A 173 -7.23 -13.17 -2.81
CA PHE A 173 -6.31 -14.30 -2.95
C PHE A 173 -6.42 -15.27 -1.77
N LYS A 174 -6.57 -14.77 -0.54
CA LYS A 174 -6.81 -15.59 0.66
C LYS A 174 -8.13 -16.36 0.54
N GLN A 175 -9.20 -15.70 0.11
CA GLN A 175 -10.50 -16.34 -0.10
C GLN A 175 -10.46 -17.34 -1.24
N PHE A 176 -9.75 -17.03 -2.34
CA PHE A 176 -9.60 -17.91 -3.48
C PHE A 176 -8.89 -19.23 -3.09
N ASN A 177 -7.82 -19.13 -2.31
CA ASN A 177 -7.09 -20.29 -1.79
C ASN A 177 -7.85 -21.10 -0.73
N SER A 178 -8.89 -20.54 -0.10
CA SER A 178 -9.73 -21.26 0.86
C SER A 178 -10.87 -22.05 0.20
N LYS A 179 -10.64 -22.56 -1.02
CA LYS A 179 -11.64 -23.32 -1.78
C LYS A 179 -12.03 -24.60 -1.01
N PRO A 180 -13.33 -24.86 -0.79
CA PRO A 180 -13.77 -26.08 -0.12
C PRO A 180 -13.28 -27.34 -0.85
N ILE A 181 -12.81 -28.32 -0.08
CA ILE A 181 -12.33 -29.61 -0.59
C ILE A 181 -13.51 -30.57 -0.67
N ALA A 182 -13.63 -31.28 -1.80
CA ALA A 182 -14.71 -32.25 -2.00
C ALA A 182 -14.62 -33.38 -0.94
N PRO A 183 -15.75 -33.79 -0.32
CA PRO A 183 -15.76 -34.90 0.61
C PRO A 183 -15.32 -36.21 -0.08
N GLU A 184 -14.64 -37.08 0.66
CA GLU A 184 -14.17 -38.37 0.17
C GLU A 184 -15.34 -39.24 -0.33
N SER A 185 -15.12 -39.93 -1.45
CA SER A 185 -16.10 -40.85 -2.03
C SER A 185 -16.38 -42.01 -1.09
N LEU A 186 -17.66 -42.38 -0.95
CA LEU A 186 -18.05 -43.55 -0.18
C LEU A 186 -17.42 -44.84 -0.72
N PRO A 187 -16.96 -45.74 0.16
CA PRO A 187 -16.64 -47.12 -0.20
C PRO A 187 -17.88 -47.88 -0.69
N ASP A 188 -17.72 -48.81 -1.64
CA ASP A 188 -18.82 -49.59 -2.23
C ASP A 188 -19.64 -50.41 -1.22
N ASN A 189 -19.08 -50.70 -0.04
CA ASN A 189 -19.71 -51.43 1.06
C ASN A 189 -20.28 -50.54 2.18
N ALA A 190 -20.43 -49.22 1.95
CA ALA A 190 -20.84 -48.27 2.97
C ALA A 190 -22.24 -48.56 3.56
N ASN A 191 -22.33 -48.49 4.87
CA ASN A 191 -23.54 -48.78 5.64
C ASN A 191 -24.58 -47.64 5.53
N PHE A 192 -25.85 -47.87 5.88
CA PHE A 192 -26.92 -46.88 5.75
C PHE A 192 -26.62 -45.56 6.49
N THR A 193 -26.07 -45.63 7.70
CA THR A 193 -25.66 -44.47 8.49
C THR A 193 -24.55 -43.66 7.82
N GLU A 194 -23.61 -44.33 7.15
CA GLU A 194 -22.51 -43.70 6.42
C GLU A 194 -23.02 -43.00 5.15
N LYS A 195 -24.01 -43.60 4.47
CA LYS A 195 -24.69 -42.96 3.33
C LYS A 195 -25.42 -41.68 3.73
N VAL A 196 -26.14 -41.69 4.86
CA VAL A 196 -26.81 -40.49 5.39
C VAL A 196 -25.80 -39.43 5.82
N ALA A 197 -24.71 -39.83 6.50
CA ALA A 197 -23.64 -38.91 6.88
C ALA A 197 -22.95 -38.27 5.66
N HIS A 198 -22.70 -39.04 4.59
CA HIS A 198 -22.17 -38.52 3.34
C HIS A 198 -23.12 -37.54 2.66
N GLN A 199 -24.42 -37.83 2.60
CA GLN A 199 -25.42 -36.89 2.06
C GLN A 199 -25.43 -35.56 2.83
N HIS A 200 -25.30 -35.61 4.17
CA HIS A 200 -25.16 -34.39 4.97
C HIS A 200 -23.86 -33.64 4.67
N ARG A 201 -22.73 -34.34 4.54
CA ARG A 201 -21.44 -33.73 4.16
C ARG A 201 -21.48 -33.12 2.75
N GLU A 202 -22.10 -33.79 1.78
CA GLU A 202 -22.30 -33.26 0.43
C GLU A 202 -23.18 -32.01 0.44
N SER A 203 -24.26 -32.01 1.24
CA SER A 203 -25.14 -30.85 1.38
C SER A 203 -24.41 -29.65 2.00
N GLN A 204 -23.64 -29.88 3.06
CA GLN A 204 -22.78 -28.86 3.69
C GLN A 204 -21.71 -28.35 2.71
N PHE A 205 -21.01 -29.25 2.01
CA PHE A 205 -20.01 -28.91 1.01
C PHE A 205 -20.60 -28.05 -0.12
N ARG A 206 -21.79 -28.39 -0.63
CA ARG A 206 -22.47 -27.57 -1.64
C ARG A 206 -22.80 -26.17 -1.11
N ALA A 207 -23.33 -26.08 0.10
CA ALA A 207 -23.65 -24.78 0.71
C ALA A 207 -22.39 -23.91 0.94
N GLU A 208 -21.30 -24.52 1.41
CA GLU A 208 -20.01 -23.86 1.58
C GLU A 208 -19.39 -23.44 0.25
N THR A 209 -19.50 -24.27 -0.78
CA THR A 209 -19.01 -23.98 -2.13
C THR A 209 -19.75 -22.81 -2.77
N GLU A 210 -21.07 -22.76 -2.63
CA GLU A 210 -21.87 -21.62 -3.13
C GLU A 210 -21.53 -20.33 -2.36
N ARG A 211 -21.41 -20.40 -1.03
CA ARG A 211 -20.99 -19.25 -0.22
C ARG A 211 -19.60 -18.76 -0.62
N TRP A 212 -18.66 -19.69 -0.80
CA TRP A 212 -17.30 -19.41 -1.25
C TRP A 212 -17.33 -18.72 -2.61
N LYS A 213 -18.06 -19.27 -3.60
CA LYS A 213 -18.18 -18.72 -4.95
C LYS A 213 -18.74 -17.30 -4.95
N LEU A 214 -19.81 -17.04 -4.19
CA LEU A 214 -20.39 -15.70 -4.06
C LEU A 214 -19.40 -14.70 -3.46
N THR A 215 -18.71 -15.10 -2.37
CA THR A 215 -17.72 -14.25 -1.69
C THR A 215 -16.53 -13.96 -2.59
N THR A 216 -15.98 -14.98 -3.26
CA THR A 216 -14.87 -14.86 -4.20
C THR A 216 -15.23 -13.94 -5.37
N THR A 217 -16.43 -14.07 -5.94
CA THR A 217 -16.90 -13.21 -7.04
C THR A 217 -17.04 -11.76 -6.59
N HIS A 218 -17.54 -11.53 -5.37
CA HIS A 218 -17.65 -10.19 -4.81
C HIS A 218 -16.28 -9.54 -4.57
N LEU A 219 -15.36 -10.26 -3.94
CA LEU A 219 -13.99 -9.78 -3.70
C LEU A 219 -13.23 -9.56 -5.00
N ALA A 220 -13.41 -10.40 -6.02
CA ALA A 220 -12.81 -10.23 -7.33
C ALA A 220 -13.23 -8.90 -7.99
N LYS A 221 -14.52 -8.52 -7.87
CA LYS A 221 -15.02 -7.23 -8.37
C LYS A 221 -14.39 -6.04 -7.64
N ILE A 222 -14.22 -6.15 -6.32
CA ILE A 222 -13.58 -5.09 -5.51
C ILE A 222 -12.10 -4.96 -5.89
N ALA A 223 -11.36 -6.08 -5.91
CA ALA A 223 -9.96 -6.12 -6.30
C ALA A 223 -9.76 -5.55 -7.71
N LYS A 224 -10.59 -5.97 -8.68
CA LYS A 224 -10.60 -5.43 -10.05
C LYS A 224 -10.74 -3.90 -10.07
N SER A 225 -11.75 -3.37 -9.39
CA SER A 225 -11.99 -1.92 -9.33
C SER A 225 -10.79 -1.17 -8.76
N LYS A 226 -10.23 -1.65 -7.65
CA LYS A 226 -9.06 -1.03 -7.01
C LYS A 226 -7.79 -1.12 -7.86
N LEU A 227 -7.54 -2.25 -8.52
CA LEU A 227 -6.40 -2.43 -9.43
C LEU A 227 -6.51 -1.50 -10.66
N TYR A 228 -7.71 -1.35 -11.23
CA TYR A 228 -7.93 -0.38 -12.32
C TYR A 228 -7.73 1.06 -11.88
N ASN A 229 -8.11 1.43 -10.65
CA ASN A 229 -7.89 2.80 -10.15
C ASN A 229 -6.40 3.18 -10.12
N VAL A 230 -5.50 2.22 -9.92
CA VAL A 230 -4.05 2.45 -9.98
C VAL A 230 -3.60 2.66 -11.44
N LEU A 231 -4.06 1.81 -12.36
CA LEU A 231 -3.67 1.89 -13.78
C LEU A 231 -4.25 3.13 -14.48
N LEU A 232 -5.48 3.50 -14.14
CA LEU A 232 -6.27 4.58 -14.75
C LEU A 232 -6.31 5.82 -13.85
N PHE A 233 -5.27 6.02 -13.03
CA PHE A 233 -5.23 7.14 -12.09
C PHE A 233 -5.36 8.49 -12.82
N PRO A 234 -6.14 9.45 -12.29
CA PRO A 234 -6.38 10.74 -12.95
C PRO A 234 -5.12 11.57 -13.22
N ASP A 235 -5.26 12.58 -14.09
CA ASP A 235 -4.32 13.69 -14.28
C ASP A 235 -2.84 13.28 -14.45
N GLY A 236 -2.58 12.51 -15.51
CA GLY A 236 -1.22 12.10 -15.89
C GLY A 236 -0.76 10.78 -15.27
N GLY A 237 -1.61 10.08 -14.53
CA GLY A 237 -1.37 8.71 -14.05
C GLY A 237 -0.70 8.62 -12.68
N TRP A 238 -0.51 7.39 -12.21
CA TRP A 238 -0.07 7.08 -10.85
C TRP A 238 1.35 7.59 -10.54
N LEU A 239 1.55 8.39 -9.49
CA LEU A 239 2.84 9.01 -9.15
C LEU A 239 3.49 9.85 -10.26
N SER A 240 2.74 10.43 -11.20
CA SER A 240 3.36 11.33 -12.19
C SER A 240 3.82 12.63 -11.51
N GLY A 241 4.99 13.16 -11.88
CA GLY A 241 5.54 14.39 -11.29
C GLY A 241 6.17 14.24 -9.89
N ALA A 242 6.11 13.07 -9.26
CA ALA A 242 6.86 12.79 -8.03
C ALA A 242 8.35 12.62 -8.35
N LYS A 243 9.23 13.26 -7.55
CA LYS A 243 10.69 13.34 -7.83
C LYS A 243 11.35 11.97 -8.02
N ASP A 244 10.90 10.95 -7.30
CA ASP A 244 11.43 9.58 -7.36
C ASP A 244 10.40 8.55 -7.86
N GLY A 245 9.23 9.01 -8.34
CA GLY A 245 8.09 8.15 -8.66
C GLY A 245 8.34 7.19 -9.83
N GLU A 246 9.28 7.49 -10.73
CA GLU A 246 9.57 6.66 -11.91
C GLU A 246 10.08 5.26 -11.54
N PHE A 247 10.90 5.16 -10.49
CA PHE A 247 11.42 3.88 -10.01
C PHE A 247 10.27 2.98 -9.54
N LEU A 248 9.39 3.49 -8.69
CA LEU A 248 8.22 2.73 -8.23
C LEU A 248 7.28 2.41 -9.38
N ARG A 249 7.04 3.35 -10.30
CA ARG A 249 6.23 3.08 -11.51
C ARG A 249 6.76 1.86 -12.28
N SER A 250 8.07 1.79 -12.53
CA SER A 250 8.71 0.67 -13.27
C SER A 250 8.60 -0.70 -12.58
N SER A 251 8.39 -0.70 -11.26
CA SER A 251 8.27 -1.92 -10.45
C SER A 251 6.80 -2.29 -10.19
N CYS A 252 6.02 -1.34 -9.68
CA CYS A 252 4.65 -1.51 -9.20
C CYS A 252 3.60 -1.60 -10.31
N ILE A 253 3.72 -0.82 -11.41
CA ILE A 253 2.71 -0.88 -12.50
C ILE A 253 2.70 -2.26 -13.16
N PRO A 254 3.86 -2.86 -13.52
CA PRO A 254 3.87 -4.22 -14.03
C PRO A 254 3.34 -5.25 -13.03
N GLU A 255 3.68 -5.11 -11.75
CA GLU A 255 3.19 -5.99 -10.68
C GLU A 255 1.66 -5.94 -10.59
N ILE A 256 1.07 -4.75 -10.48
CA ILE A 256 -0.38 -4.54 -10.44
C ILE A 256 -1.08 -5.07 -11.69
N THR A 257 -0.44 -4.91 -12.86
CA THR A 257 -0.96 -5.44 -14.12
C THR A 257 -1.04 -6.97 -14.08
N LEU A 258 0.01 -7.65 -13.61
CA LEU A 258 0.02 -9.09 -13.43
C LEU A 258 -0.99 -9.57 -12.39
N LEU A 259 -1.14 -8.84 -11.27
CA LEU A 259 -2.16 -9.14 -10.26
C LEU A 259 -3.58 -9.02 -10.86
N LEU A 260 -3.83 -8.00 -11.68
CA LEU A 260 -5.10 -7.81 -12.38
C LEU A 260 -5.37 -8.94 -13.38
N PHE A 261 -4.36 -9.36 -14.15
CA PHE A 261 -4.48 -10.53 -15.02
C PHE A 261 -4.86 -11.79 -14.23
N SER A 262 -4.21 -12.06 -13.10
CA SER A 262 -4.54 -13.21 -12.25
C SER A 262 -6.00 -13.16 -11.75
N VAL A 263 -6.48 -11.99 -11.30
CA VAL A 263 -7.88 -11.84 -10.85
C VAL A 263 -8.86 -12.08 -12.01
N LEU A 264 -8.60 -11.51 -13.18
CA LEU A 264 -9.49 -11.63 -14.34
C LEU A 264 -9.52 -13.05 -14.90
N HIS A 265 -8.35 -13.69 -15.04
CA HIS A 265 -8.23 -15.05 -15.56
C HIS A 265 -8.93 -16.06 -14.64
N GLU A 266 -8.65 -16.02 -13.33
CA GLU A 266 -9.28 -16.92 -12.36
C GLU A 266 -10.78 -16.67 -12.15
N SER A 267 -11.25 -15.47 -12.49
CA SER A 267 -12.69 -15.14 -12.48
C SER A 267 -13.42 -15.56 -13.77
N GLY A 268 -12.69 -16.02 -14.80
CA GLY A 268 -13.25 -16.37 -16.11
C GLY A 268 -13.56 -15.16 -17.01
N ASN A 269 -13.06 -13.97 -16.67
CA ASN A 269 -13.26 -12.74 -17.44
C ASN A 269 -12.18 -12.57 -18.53
N TYR A 270 -12.04 -13.57 -19.41
CA TYR A 270 -10.95 -13.60 -20.40
C TYR A 270 -11.04 -12.47 -21.45
N GLU A 271 -12.25 -12.01 -21.78
CA GLU A 271 -12.47 -10.89 -22.72
C GLU A 271 -11.84 -9.59 -22.18
N GLU A 272 -12.04 -9.31 -20.89
CA GLU A 272 -11.44 -8.14 -20.22
C GLU A 272 -9.91 -8.28 -20.11
N CYS A 273 -9.37 -9.51 -20.00
CA CYS A 273 -7.92 -9.72 -20.06
C CYS A 273 -7.35 -9.22 -21.38
N VAL A 274 -7.99 -9.53 -22.51
CA VAL A 274 -7.50 -9.11 -23.83
C VAL A 274 -7.62 -7.59 -24.00
N GLN A 275 -8.71 -6.98 -23.54
CA GLN A 275 -8.90 -5.52 -23.55
C GLN A 275 -7.86 -4.77 -22.70
N LEU A 276 -7.27 -5.42 -21.70
CA LEU A 276 -6.19 -4.83 -20.91
C LEU A 276 -4.97 -4.48 -21.79
N ALA A 277 -4.74 -5.20 -22.89
CA ALA A 277 -3.69 -4.87 -23.86
C ALA A 277 -3.91 -3.48 -24.48
N ASP A 278 -5.14 -3.13 -24.81
CA ASP A 278 -5.49 -1.81 -25.37
C ASP A 278 -5.25 -0.70 -24.34
N ILE A 279 -5.59 -0.95 -23.07
CA ILE A 279 -5.37 0.00 -21.98
C ILE A 279 -3.88 0.23 -21.74
N LEU A 280 -3.06 -0.83 -21.81
CA LEU A 280 -1.60 -0.73 -21.65
C LEU A 280 -0.94 0.00 -22.82
N ALA A 281 -1.45 -0.22 -24.04
CA ALA A 281 -0.98 0.44 -25.27
C ALA A 281 -1.50 1.88 -25.42
N ALA A 282 -2.52 2.29 -24.65
CA ALA A 282 -3.13 3.59 -24.78
C ALA A 282 -2.13 4.75 -24.52
N GLU A 283 -2.08 5.69 -25.45
CA GLU A 283 -1.23 6.90 -25.33
C GLU A 283 -1.64 7.80 -24.16
N LYS A 284 -2.92 7.76 -23.76
CA LYS A 284 -3.48 8.59 -22.68
C LYS A 284 -2.71 8.44 -21.37
N TYR A 285 -2.31 7.22 -21.02
CA TYR A 285 -1.60 6.92 -19.77
C TYR A 285 -0.13 6.56 -20.02
N GLY A 286 0.23 6.20 -21.26
CA GLY A 286 1.60 5.87 -21.65
C GLY A 286 2.21 4.70 -20.85
N LEU A 287 1.37 3.78 -20.38
CA LEU A 287 1.77 2.70 -19.47
C LEU A 287 2.87 1.83 -20.08
N TYR A 288 2.81 1.55 -21.38
CA TYR A 288 3.82 0.78 -22.11
C TYR A 288 5.26 1.31 -21.94
N LYS A 289 5.46 2.61 -21.69
CA LYS A 289 6.81 3.20 -21.50
C LYS A 289 7.46 2.79 -20.18
N VAL A 290 6.65 2.36 -19.22
CA VAL A 290 7.08 2.02 -17.86
C VAL A 290 7.58 0.58 -17.77
N PHE A 291 7.21 -0.28 -18.72
CA PHE A 291 7.59 -1.68 -18.70
C PHE A 291 8.97 -1.93 -19.31
N SER A 292 9.71 -2.89 -18.74
CA SER A 292 10.87 -3.47 -19.41
C SER A 292 10.42 -4.45 -20.50
N LYS A 293 11.29 -4.73 -21.47
CA LYS A 293 11.00 -5.69 -22.56
C LYS A 293 10.65 -7.09 -22.04
N GLU A 294 11.32 -7.53 -20.97
CA GLU A 294 11.06 -8.82 -20.33
C GLU A 294 9.66 -8.86 -19.70
N LYS A 295 9.31 -7.85 -18.89
CA LYS A 295 7.99 -7.77 -18.25
C LYS A 295 6.85 -7.63 -19.26
N LEU A 296 7.08 -6.98 -20.40
CA LEU A 296 6.10 -6.97 -21.51
C LEU A 296 5.93 -8.36 -22.11
N GLY A 297 7.00 -9.14 -22.25
CA GLY A 297 6.94 -10.53 -22.70
C GLY A 297 6.09 -11.40 -21.77
N ASP A 298 6.25 -11.22 -20.45
CA ASP A 298 5.44 -11.93 -19.45
C ASP A 298 3.94 -11.59 -19.57
N VAL A 299 3.63 -10.30 -19.71
CA VAL A 299 2.25 -9.83 -19.93
C VAL A 299 1.65 -10.41 -21.21
N LEU A 300 2.40 -10.40 -22.32
CA LEU A 300 1.96 -10.99 -23.58
C LEU A 300 1.73 -12.50 -23.47
N THR A 301 2.58 -13.20 -22.70
CA THR A 301 2.39 -14.63 -22.44
C THR A 301 1.08 -14.88 -21.68
N LYS A 302 0.75 -14.05 -20.68
CA LYS A 302 -0.53 -14.13 -19.95
C LYS A 302 -1.74 -13.77 -20.81
N LEU A 303 -1.59 -12.84 -21.74
CA LEU A 303 -2.61 -12.55 -22.75
C LEU A 303 -2.85 -13.74 -23.68
N CYS A 304 -1.78 -14.42 -24.12
CA CYS A 304 -1.90 -15.64 -24.92
C CYS A 304 -2.62 -16.76 -24.16
N GLU A 305 -2.28 -16.99 -22.88
CA GLU A 305 -2.99 -17.97 -22.02
C GLU A 305 -4.50 -17.67 -21.96
N SER A 306 -4.89 -16.40 -21.81
CA SER A 306 -6.30 -15.99 -21.78
C SER A 306 -6.98 -16.14 -23.15
N SER A 307 -6.26 -15.89 -24.24
CA SER A 307 -6.77 -16.09 -25.61
C SER A 307 -7.00 -17.56 -25.93
N VAL A 308 -6.15 -18.46 -25.43
CA VAL A 308 -6.33 -19.92 -25.54
C VAL A 308 -7.56 -20.37 -24.76
N ALA A 309 -7.80 -19.80 -23.57
CA ALA A 309 -9.01 -20.08 -22.81
C ALA A 309 -10.28 -19.67 -23.57
N LEU A 310 -10.27 -18.51 -24.26
CA LEU A 310 -11.39 -18.06 -25.13
C LEU A 310 -11.64 -19.01 -26.31
N LEU A 311 -10.58 -19.52 -26.94
CA LEU A 311 -10.70 -20.51 -28.02
C LEU A 311 -11.34 -21.82 -27.53
N ASN A 312 -11.03 -22.25 -26.30
CA ASN A 312 -11.68 -23.41 -25.69
C ASN A 312 -13.17 -23.18 -25.43
N GLU A 313 -13.60 -21.92 -25.26
CA GLU A 313 -15.00 -21.52 -25.15
C GLU A 313 -15.70 -21.32 -26.51
N GLN A 314 -15.07 -21.71 -27.62
CA GLN A 314 -15.57 -21.52 -28.99
C GLN A 314 -15.80 -20.04 -29.37
N LYS A 315 -15.03 -19.13 -28.77
CA LYS A 315 -14.96 -17.72 -29.17
C LYS A 315 -13.71 -17.47 -30.00
N ASP A 316 -13.65 -16.33 -30.68
CA ASP A 316 -12.41 -15.87 -31.30
C ASP A 316 -11.37 -15.49 -30.22
N PRO A 317 -10.08 -15.29 -30.58
CA PRO A 317 -9.03 -14.89 -29.63
C PRO A 317 -9.28 -13.56 -28.89
N TRP A 318 -10.25 -12.76 -29.34
CA TRP A 318 -10.62 -11.47 -28.74
C TRP A 318 -11.95 -11.52 -27.98
N GLY A 319 -12.62 -12.68 -27.93
CA GLY A 319 -13.88 -12.89 -27.23
C GLY A 319 -15.14 -12.68 -28.07
N ASN A 320 -15.03 -12.34 -29.36
CA ASN A 320 -16.19 -12.26 -30.24
C ASN A 320 -16.69 -13.67 -30.57
N ILE A 321 -18.01 -13.79 -30.72
CA ILE A 321 -18.65 -15.02 -31.19
C ILE A 321 -18.19 -15.24 -32.63
N THR A 322 -17.57 -16.37 -32.92
CA THR A 322 -17.26 -16.76 -34.30
C THR A 322 -18.58 -16.96 -35.04
N THR A 323 -18.98 -15.98 -35.85
CA THR A 323 -20.08 -16.16 -36.79
C THR A 323 -19.61 -17.13 -37.88
N GLU A 324 -20.26 -18.29 -37.95
CA GLU A 324 -20.19 -19.18 -39.12
C GLU A 324 -20.67 -18.48 -40.40
#